data_AF-Q2S8V1-F1
#
_entry.id   AF-Q2S8V1-F1
#
_cell.length_a   1.000
_cell.length_b   1.000
_cell.length_c   1.000
_cell.angle_alpha   90.00
_cell.angle_beta   90.00
_cell.angle_gamma   90.00
#
_symmetry.space_group_name_H-M   'P 1'
#
loop_
_entity.id
_entity.type
_entity.pdbx_description
1 polymer ?
#
loop_
_entity_poly.entity_id
_entity_poly.type
_entity_poly.pdbx_seq_one_letter_code
_entity_poly.pdbx_strand_id
1 'polypeptide(L)'
;MSETNQSKFGVTVSGSVAFEASFGGREISDVFDVEMFIPHEFPDAHPVVWEAGCRINKDFTHVNIDGSFCLALPLDINEVLSNDPSLLGFVDNLLIPYLYSYCYWEKFQEMPYGERSHGAKGYLEYYLDLFNTKNVNSVLRGVIGLLVDGYRPHEKCACGSGKKALRCHPAESKKIAKSPFKSRMIREVRIILDSLESQGKLRVYSDQ
;
A
#
# COMPACT_ATOMS: atom_id res chain seq x y z
N MET A 1 -3.74 20.59 -7.48
CA MET A 1 -2.36 20.84 -7.04
C MET A 1 -2.01 19.75 -6.04
N SER A 2 -1.21 18.77 -6.46
CA SER A 2 -0.91 17.57 -5.69
C SER A 2 0.22 17.85 -4.70
N GLU A 3 -0.12 18.19 -3.46
CA GLU A 3 0.86 18.15 -2.37
C GLU A 3 1.06 16.68 -1.96
N THR A 4 1.97 15.99 -2.64
CA THR A 4 2.70 14.88 -2.05
C THR A 4 3.47 15.43 -0.86
N ASN A 5 2.91 15.31 0.34
CA ASN A 5 3.65 15.57 1.57
C ASN A 5 4.63 14.41 1.83
N GLN A 6 5.53 14.18 0.86
CA GLN A 6 6.82 13.56 1.12
C GLN A 6 7.58 14.52 2.02
N SER A 7 8.27 13.98 3.02
CA SER A 7 9.21 14.80 3.78
C SER A 7 10.15 15.50 2.81
N LYS A 8 10.30 16.81 2.99
CA LYS A 8 11.24 17.60 2.17
C LYS A 8 12.70 17.37 2.58
N PHE A 9 12.92 16.65 3.67
CA PHE A 9 14.23 16.42 4.26
C PHE A 9 14.51 14.92 4.39
N GLY A 10 15.68 14.53 3.93
CA GLY A 10 16.08 13.14 3.87
C GLY A 10 17.44 12.99 3.23
N VAL A 11 17.84 11.74 3.03
CA VAL A 11 19.07 11.37 2.32
C VAL A 11 18.70 10.62 1.06
N THR A 12 19.33 10.98 -0.05
CA THR A 12 19.26 10.20 -1.29
C THR A 12 20.51 9.32 -1.39
N VAL A 13 20.29 8.04 -1.64
CA VAL A 13 21.35 7.07 -1.94
C VAL A 13 21.10 6.46 -3.30
N SER A 14 22.16 6.26 -4.09
CA SER A 14 22.06 5.70 -5.44
C SER A 14 23.14 4.65 -5.62
N GLY A 15 22.82 3.57 -6.32
CA GLY A 15 23.75 2.48 -6.58
C GLY A 15 23.06 1.23 -7.10
N SER A 16 23.86 0.19 -7.32
CA SER A 16 23.39 -1.08 -7.85
C SER A 16 22.87 -1.99 -6.73
N VAL A 17 21.67 -2.54 -6.91
CA VAL A 17 21.09 -3.59 -6.09
C VAL A 17 21.18 -4.90 -6.87
N ALA A 18 22.11 -5.76 -6.46
CA ALA A 18 22.18 -7.13 -6.93
C ALA A 18 21.32 -8.02 -6.03
N PHE A 19 20.58 -8.95 -6.62
CA PHE A 19 19.73 -9.87 -5.87
C PHE A 19 19.69 -11.26 -6.50
N GLU A 20 19.30 -12.23 -5.67
CA GLU A 20 18.89 -13.56 -6.08
C GLU A 20 17.61 -13.89 -5.30
N ALA A 21 16.56 -14.29 -6.01
CA ALA A 21 15.28 -14.63 -5.41
C ALA A 21 14.60 -15.78 -6.16
N SER A 22 13.71 -16.48 -5.46
CA SER A 22 13.00 -17.64 -5.99
C SER A 22 11.54 -17.63 -5.59
N PHE A 23 10.65 -17.93 -6.54
CA PHE A 23 9.24 -18.16 -6.28
C PHE A 23 8.72 -19.30 -7.16
N GLY A 24 7.97 -20.24 -6.57
CA GLY A 24 7.42 -21.39 -7.31
C GLY A 24 8.48 -22.26 -7.99
N GLY A 25 9.71 -22.31 -7.45
CA GLY A 25 10.84 -23.04 -8.03
C GLY A 25 11.50 -22.33 -9.22
N ARG A 26 11.14 -21.08 -9.51
CA ARG A 26 11.79 -20.25 -10.54
C ARG A 26 12.77 -19.31 -9.87
N GLU A 27 14.05 -19.53 -10.10
CA GLU A 27 15.13 -18.69 -9.60
C GLU A 27 15.47 -17.60 -10.62
N ILE A 28 15.69 -16.38 -10.13
CA ILE A 28 16.13 -15.24 -10.90
C ILE A 28 17.20 -14.50 -10.10
N SER A 29 18.33 -14.24 -10.75
CA SER A 29 19.40 -13.37 -10.24
C SER A 29 19.56 -12.20 -11.18
N ASP A 30 19.67 -11.00 -10.64
CA ASP A 30 19.80 -9.81 -11.46
C ASP A 30 20.40 -8.62 -10.72
N VAL A 31 20.66 -7.54 -11.46
CA VAL A 31 21.16 -6.26 -10.93
C VAL A 31 20.41 -5.07 -11.53
N PHE A 32 20.04 -4.12 -10.69
CA PHE A 32 19.40 -2.86 -11.09
C PHE A 32 20.08 -1.67 -10.44
N ASP A 33 20.30 -0.63 -11.22
CA ASP A 33 20.69 0.67 -10.68
C ASP A 33 19.44 1.41 -10.21
N VAL A 34 19.44 1.79 -8.94
CA VAL A 34 18.31 2.47 -8.29
C VAL A 34 18.77 3.76 -7.63
N GLU A 35 17.83 4.69 -7.50
CA GLU A 35 17.93 5.84 -6.62
C GLU A 35 16.86 5.72 -5.54
N MET A 36 17.23 5.91 -4.28
CA MET A 36 16.33 5.82 -3.14
C MET A 36 16.41 7.09 -2.30
N PHE A 37 15.28 7.75 -2.12
CA PHE A 37 15.12 8.81 -1.13
C PHE A 37 14.64 8.21 0.18
N ILE A 38 15.36 8.49 1.27
CA ILE A 38 15.06 8.04 2.63
C ILE A 38 14.67 9.26 3.46
N PRO A 39 13.39 9.42 3.83
CA PRO A 39 12.93 10.48 4.72
C PRO A 39 13.61 10.44 6.09
N HIS A 40 13.86 11.59 6.73
CA HIS A 40 14.34 11.62 8.12
C HIS A 40 13.37 10.98 9.12
N GLU A 41 12.09 10.94 8.78
CA GLU A 41 11.03 10.33 9.56
C GLU A 41 10.94 8.81 9.34
N PHE A 42 11.84 8.18 8.59
CA PHE A 42 11.92 6.73 8.51
C PHE A 42 12.07 6.10 9.91
N PRO A 43 11.30 5.05 10.26
CA PRO A 43 10.42 4.24 9.41
C PRO A 43 8.98 4.75 9.28
N ASP A 44 8.58 5.82 9.98
CA ASP A 44 7.21 6.37 9.95
C ASP A 44 6.85 6.96 8.58
N ALA A 45 7.83 7.42 7.81
CA ALA A 45 7.71 7.75 6.39
C ALA A 45 8.54 6.80 5.52
N HIS A 46 7.97 6.35 4.40
CA HIS A 46 8.59 5.27 3.63
C HIS A 46 9.66 5.81 2.69
N PRO A 47 10.75 5.06 2.48
CA PRO A 47 11.65 5.32 1.38
C PRO A 47 10.90 5.25 0.05
N VAL A 48 11.34 6.04 -0.91
CA VAL A 48 10.80 6.05 -2.27
C VAL A 48 11.93 5.72 -3.21
N VAL A 49 11.67 4.83 -4.16
CA VAL A 49 12.69 4.26 -5.04
C VAL A 49 12.31 4.55 -6.48
N TRP A 50 13.30 4.93 -7.27
CA TRP A 50 13.22 5.11 -8.71
C TRP A 50 14.26 4.22 -9.38
N GLU A 51 13.98 3.88 -10.63
CA GLU A 51 15.00 3.33 -11.50
C GLU A 51 16.00 4.41 -11.90
N ALA A 52 17.30 4.06 -11.92
CA ALA A 52 18.38 4.90 -12.44
C ALA A 52 19.02 4.34 -13.73
N GLY A 53 18.75 3.07 -14.09
CA GLY A 53 19.40 2.36 -15.21
C GLY A 53 18.63 2.28 -16.53
N CYS A 54 17.38 2.77 -16.59
CA CYS A 54 16.50 2.68 -17.79
C CYS A 54 16.27 1.24 -18.32
N ARG A 55 16.20 0.25 -17.45
CA ARG A 55 16.01 -1.17 -17.76
C ARG A 55 14.54 -1.59 -17.68
N ILE A 56 13.74 -0.99 -16.81
CA ILE A 56 12.33 -1.35 -16.61
C ILE A 56 11.53 -0.93 -17.83
N ASN A 57 10.93 -1.93 -18.47
CA ASN A 57 10.05 -1.73 -19.61
C ASN A 57 8.85 -0.83 -19.23
N LYS A 58 8.50 0.12 -20.11
CA LYS A 58 7.36 1.03 -19.94
C LYS A 58 6.00 0.33 -19.87
N ASP A 59 5.91 -0.87 -20.41
CA ASP A 59 4.69 -1.69 -20.34
C ASP A 59 4.49 -2.31 -18.94
N PHE A 60 5.49 -2.22 -18.05
CA PHE A 60 5.36 -2.65 -16.66
C PHE A 60 4.53 -1.64 -15.86
N THR A 61 3.34 -2.05 -15.44
CA THR A 61 2.32 -1.15 -14.86
C THR A 61 2.54 -0.81 -13.39
N HIS A 62 3.53 -1.41 -12.72
CA HIS A 62 3.84 -1.18 -11.31
C HIS A 62 4.77 0.03 -11.06
N VAL A 63 4.61 1.08 -11.87
CA VAL A 63 5.30 2.37 -11.70
C VAL A 63 4.26 3.45 -11.38
N ASN A 64 4.51 4.26 -10.36
CA ASN A 64 3.66 5.38 -9.96
C ASN A 64 3.73 6.52 -10.99
N ILE A 65 2.78 7.46 -10.92
CA ILE A 65 2.71 8.62 -11.84
C ILE A 65 3.99 9.48 -11.80
N ASP A 66 4.65 9.55 -10.65
CA ASP A 66 5.91 10.29 -10.46
C ASP A 66 7.16 9.48 -10.84
N GLY A 67 6.99 8.32 -11.48
CA GLY A 67 8.07 7.43 -11.89
C GLY A 67 8.64 6.56 -10.78
N SER A 68 8.19 6.70 -9.53
CA SER A 68 8.65 5.86 -8.43
C SER A 68 8.05 4.45 -8.52
N PHE A 69 8.73 3.47 -7.93
CA PHE A 69 8.24 2.10 -7.88
C PHE A 69 6.98 1.96 -7.02
N CYS A 70 6.00 1.23 -7.55
CA CYS A 70 4.81 0.81 -6.80
C CYS A 70 5.12 -0.49 -6.05
N LEU A 71 5.95 -0.39 -5.01
CA LEU A 71 6.48 -1.55 -4.28
C LEU A 71 5.39 -2.42 -3.65
N ALA A 72 4.41 -1.78 -3.00
CA ALA A 72 3.22 -2.41 -2.46
C ALA A 72 2.21 -1.31 -2.09
N LEU A 73 1.03 -1.70 -1.59
CA LEU A 73 0.17 -0.71 -0.93
C LEU A 73 0.88 -0.19 0.32
N PRO A 74 0.68 1.08 0.70
CA PRO A 74 1.33 1.61 1.87
C PRO A 74 1.10 0.82 3.15
N LEU A 75 -0.09 0.24 3.32
CA LEU A 75 -0.39 -0.58 4.49
C LEU A 75 0.40 -1.88 4.54
N ASP A 76 0.70 -2.46 3.39
CA ASP A 76 1.56 -3.64 3.29
C ASP A 76 3.00 -3.24 3.62
N ILE A 77 3.46 -2.06 3.13
CA ILE A 77 4.77 -1.50 3.50
C ILE A 77 4.84 -1.23 5.02
N ASN A 78 3.78 -0.68 5.61
CA ASN A 78 3.69 -0.43 7.05
C ASN A 78 3.83 -1.72 7.85
N GLU A 79 3.20 -2.80 7.40
CA GLU A 79 3.27 -4.11 8.06
C GLU A 79 4.68 -4.69 8.01
N VAL A 80 5.33 -4.60 6.85
CA VAL A 80 6.75 -4.96 6.71
C VAL A 80 7.63 -4.16 7.67
N LEU A 81 7.52 -2.82 7.65
CA LEU A 81 8.33 -1.94 8.49
C LEU A 81 7.99 -2.02 9.99
N SER A 82 6.78 -2.45 10.35
CA SER A 82 6.43 -2.72 11.75
C SER A 82 7.11 -3.98 12.29
N ASN A 83 7.37 -4.96 11.41
CA ASN A 83 8.07 -6.20 11.75
C ASN A 83 9.59 -6.01 11.72
N ASP A 84 10.11 -5.30 10.72
CA ASP A 84 11.53 -4.98 10.57
C ASP A 84 11.71 -3.50 10.14
N PRO A 85 11.86 -2.57 11.10
CA PRO A 85 11.99 -1.13 10.85
C PRO A 85 13.38 -0.72 10.37
N SER A 86 14.09 -1.58 9.64
CA SER A 86 15.42 -1.31 9.11
C SER A 86 15.38 -1.03 7.60
N LEU A 87 16.38 -0.29 7.11
CA LEU A 87 16.55 -0.08 5.67
C LEU A 87 16.79 -1.42 4.94
N LEU A 88 17.49 -2.35 5.59
CA LEU A 88 17.69 -3.69 5.05
C LEU A 88 16.36 -4.45 4.97
N GLY A 89 15.53 -4.39 6.01
CA GLY A 89 14.18 -4.94 6.00
C GLY A 89 13.31 -4.38 4.87
N PHE A 90 13.42 -3.07 4.59
CA PHE A 90 12.77 -2.45 3.42
C PHE A 90 13.30 -3.02 2.10
N VAL A 91 14.63 -3.12 1.95
CA VAL A 91 15.24 -3.63 0.71
C VAL A 91 14.86 -5.10 0.48
N ASP A 92 15.03 -5.95 1.48
CA ASP A 92 14.87 -7.40 1.35
C ASP A 92 13.41 -7.81 1.19
N ASN A 93 12.47 -7.10 1.84
CA ASN A 93 11.07 -7.50 1.86
C ASN A 93 10.16 -6.66 0.94
N LEU A 94 10.67 -5.59 0.32
CA LEU A 94 9.88 -4.77 -0.61
C LEU A 94 10.59 -4.52 -1.94
N LEU A 95 11.83 -4.01 -1.90
CA LEU A 95 12.55 -3.68 -3.13
C LEU A 95 12.95 -4.92 -3.94
N ILE A 96 13.59 -5.90 -3.31
CA ILE A 96 14.00 -7.15 -3.98
C ILE A 96 12.78 -7.91 -4.54
N PRO A 97 11.68 -8.13 -3.78
CA PRO A 97 10.47 -8.75 -4.32
C PRO A 97 9.87 -7.99 -5.51
N TYR A 98 9.92 -6.66 -5.51
CA TYR A 98 9.49 -5.85 -6.65
C TYR A 98 10.37 -6.08 -7.88
N LEU A 99 11.70 -6.02 -7.73
CA LEU A 99 12.64 -6.24 -8.85
C LEU A 99 12.53 -7.67 -9.39
N TYR A 100 12.39 -8.66 -8.51
CA TYR A 100 12.10 -10.03 -8.91
C TYR A 100 10.78 -10.12 -9.70
N SER A 101 9.72 -9.44 -9.24
CA SER A 101 8.43 -9.42 -9.94
C SER A 101 8.54 -8.82 -11.33
N TYR A 102 9.33 -7.76 -11.50
CA TYR A 102 9.64 -7.22 -12.82
C TYR A 102 10.32 -8.25 -13.71
N CYS A 103 11.43 -8.86 -13.28
CA CYS A 103 12.15 -9.85 -14.08
C CYS A 103 11.28 -11.09 -14.39
N TYR A 104 10.45 -11.50 -13.45
CA TYR A 104 9.51 -12.60 -13.63
C TYR A 104 8.46 -12.25 -14.68
N TRP A 105 7.85 -11.07 -14.59
CA TRP A 105 6.91 -10.58 -15.58
C TRP A 105 7.56 -10.42 -16.96
N GLU A 106 8.78 -9.88 -17.03
CA GLU A 106 9.52 -9.74 -18.29
C GLU A 106 9.72 -11.10 -18.96
N LYS A 107 10.07 -12.13 -18.19
CA LYS A 107 10.35 -13.48 -18.68
C LYS A 107 9.11 -14.32 -18.98
N PHE A 108 8.05 -14.18 -18.19
CA PHE A 108 6.90 -15.09 -18.20
C PHE A 108 5.58 -14.43 -18.57
N GLN A 109 5.55 -13.09 -18.65
CA GLN A 109 4.37 -12.28 -18.96
C GLN A 109 3.22 -12.50 -17.96
N GLU A 110 3.57 -12.85 -16.72
CA GLU A 110 2.65 -13.08 -15.61
C GLU A 110 3.32 -12.56 -14.31
N MET A 111 2.54 -12.18 -13.29
CA MET A 111 3.09 -11.75 -12.00
C MET A 111 3.23 -12.94 -11.03
N PRO A 112 4.33 -13.04 -10.26
CA PRO A 112 4.57 -14.18 -9.39
C PRO A 112 3.57 -14.27 -8.23
N TYR A 113 3.19 -13.14 -7.63
CA TYR A 113 2.37 -13.11 -6.40
C TYR A 113 0.89 -12.80 -6.66
N GLY A 114 0.47 -12.79 -7.92
CA GLY A 114 -0.80 -12.19 -8.35
C GLY A 114 -0.75 -10.66 -8.38
N GLU A 115 -1.84 -10.03 -8.80
CA GLU A 115 -1.96 -8.57 -8.94
C GLU A 115 -3.12 -8.03 -8.12
N ARG A 116 -2.85 -6.99 -7.33
CA ARG A 116 -3.89 -6.09 -6.81
C ARG A 116 -3.95 -4.85 -7.69
N SER A 117 -5.14 -4.26 -7.84
CA SER A 117 -5.30 -3.05 -8.65
C SER A 117 -4.46 -1.89 -8.10
N HIS A 118 -4.16 -0.92 -8.96
CA HIS A 118 -3.40 0.28 -8.57
C HIS A 118 -4.30 1.38 -7.98
N GLY A 119 -3.69 2.29 -7.23
CA GLY A 119 -4.29 3.54 -6.76
C GLY A 119 -5.57 3.34 -5.95
N ALA A 120 -6.57 4.20 -6.20
CA ALA A 120 -7.85 4.20 -5.47
C ALA A 120 -8.54 2.82 -5.46
N LYS A 121 -8.50 2.10 -6.59
CA LYS A 121 -9.10 0.77 -6.71
C LYS A 121 -8.40 -0.23 -5.80
N GLY A 122 -7.07 -0.24 -5.80
CA GLY A 122 -6.26 -1.10 -4.93
C GLY A 122 -6.48 -0.83 -3.45
N TYR A 123 -6.50 0.45 -3.05
CA TYR A 123 -6.76 0.82 -1.66
C TYR A 123 -8.15 0.36 -1.22
N LEU A 124 -9.17 0.51 -2.08
CA LEU A 124 -10.52 0.03 -1.77
C LEU A 124 -10.55 -1.50 -1.66
N GLU A 125 -9.94 -2.22 -2.61
CA GLU A 125 -9.82 -3.69 -2.58
C GLU A 125 -9.19 -4.17 -1.27
N TYR A 126 -8.12 -3.52 -0.81
CA TYR A 126 -7.50 -3.84 0.48
C TYR A 126 -8.48 -3.76 1.66
N TYR A 127 -9.24 -2.67 1.80
CA TYR A 127 -10.16 -2.53 2.92
C TYR A 127 -11.33 -3.52 2.83
N LEU A 128 -11.81 -3.80 1.62
CA LEU A 128 -12.84 -4.82 1.36
C LEU A 128 -12.35 -6.22 1.75
N ASP A 129 -11.12 -6.58 1.35
CA ASP A 129 -10.47 -7.85 1.68
C ASP A 129 -10.25 -7.97 3.19
N LEU A 130 -9.71 -6.93 3.82
CA LEU A 130 -9.42 -6.89 5.25
C LEU A 130 -10.66 -7.18 6.09
N PHE A 131 -11.82 -6.64 5.71
CA PHE A 131 -13.09 -6.86 6.41
C PHE A 131 -13.95 -7.97 5.80
N ASN A 132 -13.41 -8.71 4.82
CA ASN A 132 -14.06 -9.75 4.05
C ASN A 132 -15.50 -9.35 3.64
N THR A 133 -15.63 -8.21 2.97
CA THR A 133 -16.92 -7.64 2.57
C THR A 133 -16.86 -7.08 1.15
N LYS A 134 -18.03 -7.00 0.51
CA LYS A 134 -18.22 -6.28 -0.76
C LYS A 134 -18.93 -4.93 -0.57
N ASN A 135 -19.26 -4.57 0.67
CA ASN A 135 -20.02 -3.36 0.97
C ASN A 135 -19.09 -2.14 1.10
N VAL A 136 -18.88 -1.44 -0.01
CA VAL A 136 -18.04 -0.23 -0.12
C VAL A 136 -18.46 0.85 0.87
N ASN A 137 -19.75 1.14 1.01
CA ASN A 137 -20.22 2.22 1.88
C ASN A 137 -19.97 1.91 3.36
N SER A 138 -20.27 0.68 3.80
CA SER A 138 -20.03 0.27 5.18
C SER A 138 -18.54 0.25 5.51
N VAL A 139 -17.70 -0.27 4.60
CA VAL A 139 -16.26 -0.37 4.87
C VAL A 139 -15.63 1.01 4.97
N LEU A 140 -15.95 1.94 4.05
CA LEU A 140 -15.40 3.29 4.09
C LEU A 140 -15.85 4.05 5.33
N ARG A 141 -17.15 4.02 5.66
CA ARG A 141 -17.65 4.65 6.91
C ARG A 141 -16.97 4.08 8.15
N GLY A 142 -16.83 2.75 8.22
CA GLY A 142 -16.20 2.08 9.35
C GLY A 142 -14.71 2.39 9.47
N VAL A 143 -13.97 2.36 8.37
CA VAL A 143 -12.53 2.71 8.33
C VAL A 143 -12.32 4.17 8.74
N ILE A 144 -13.13 5.10 8.22
CA ILE A 144 -13.10 6.51 8.64
C ILE A 144 -13.32 6.63 10.15
N GLY A 145 -14.34 5.97 10.68
CA GLY A 145 -14.60 5.93 12.12
C GLY A 145 -13.40 5.40 12.92
N LEU A 146 -12.77 4.31 12.48
CA LEU A 146 -11.59 3.76 13.16
C LEU A 146 -10.38 4.70 13.15
N LEU A 147 -10.20 5.46 12.07
CA LEU A 147 -9.11 6.43 11.94
C LEU A 147 -9.33 7.67 12.82
N VAL A 148 -10.57 8.19 12.84
CA VAL A 148 -10.95 9.42 13.55
C VAL A 148 -11.23 9.17 15.03
N ASP A 149 -12.08 8.20 15.32
CA ASP A 149 -12.62 7.94 16.66
C ASP A 149 -11.89 6.82 17.43
N GLY A 150 -11.03 6.07 16.74
CA GLY A 150 -10.36 4.89 17.29
C GLY A 150 -11.26 3.65 17.39
N TYR A 151 -10.76 2.63 18.08
CA TYR A 151 -11.46 1.35 18.20
C TYR A 151 -12.60 1.42 19.23
N ARG A 152 -13.86 1.38 18.75
CA ARG A 152 -15.07 1.32 19.58
C ARG A 152 -15.69 -0.09 19.54
N PRO A 153 -15.48 -0.94 20.56
CA PRO A 153 -15.82 -2.37 20.50
C PRO A 153 -17.33 -2.66 20.36
N HIS A 154 -18.19 -1.73 20.81
CA HIS A 154 -19.63 -1.91 20.80
C HIS A 154 -20.35 -1.30 19.59
N GLU A 155 -19.63 -0.58 18.73
CA GLU A 155 -20.16 -0.03 17.48
C GLU A 155 -20.32 -1.11 16.41
N LYS A 156 -21.13 -0.81 15.38
CA LYS A 156 -21.31 -1.71 14.22
C LYS A 156 -19.97 -1.89 13.49
N CYS A 157 -19.71 -3.13 13.08
CA CYS A 157 -18.48 -3.46 12.35
C CYS A 157 -18.45 -2.83 10.95
N ALA A 158 -17.26 -2.39 10.52
CA ALA A 158 -17.01 -1.83 9.20
C ALA A 158 -17.42 -2.77 8.05
N CYS A 159 -17.47 -4.10 8.27
CA CYS A 159 -17.88 -5.03 7.21
C CYS A 159 -19.35 -4.90 6.78
N GLY A 160 -20.19 -4.20 7.56
CA GLY A 160 -21.61 -4.01 7.26
C GLY A 160 -22.53 -5.13 7.73
N SER A 161 -22.03 -6.12 8.48
CA SER A 161 -22.83 -7.26 8.98
C SER A 161 -23.88 -6.91 10.04
N GLY A 162 -23.87 -5.68 10.57
CA GLY A 162 -24.70 -5.26 11.70
C GLY A 162 -24.23 -5.76 13.07
N LYS A 163 -23.25 -6.67 13.13
CA LYS A 163 -22.65 -7.15 14.39
C LYS A 163 -21.76 -6.08 15.02
N LYS A 164 -21.58 -6.15 16.35
CA LYS A 164 -20.62 -5.32 17.08
C LYS A 164 -19.18 -5.63 16.61
N ALA A 165 -18.32 -4.62 16.47
CA ALA A 165 -16.94 -4.77 16.04
C ALA A 165 -16.17 -5.81 16.89
N LEU A 166 -16.42 -5.83 18.20
CA LEU A 166 -15.85 -6.81 19.14
C LEU A 166 -16.14 -8.27 18.76
N ARG A 167 -17.30 -8.55 18.15
CA ARG A 167 -17.78 -9.90 17.82
C ARG A 167 -17.69 -10.23 16.32
N CYS A 168 -17.04 -9.38 15.54
CA CYS A 168 -16.94 -9.55 14.09
C CYS A 168 -15.48 -9.46 13.63
N HIS A 169 -14.90 -8.26 13.63
CA HIS A 169 -13.55 -8.01 13.14
C HIS A 169 -12.73 -7.19 14.15
N PRO A 170 -12.53 -7.69 15.39
CA PRO A 170 -11.84 -6.93 16.43
C PRO A 170 -10.35 -6.75 16.16
N ALA A 171 -9.71 -7.70 15.48
CA ALA A 171 -8.28 -7.64 15.18
C ALA A 171 -8.01 -6.60 14.09
N GLU A 172 -8.77 -6.66 13.00
CA GLU A 172 -8.69 -5.77 11.84
C GLU A 172 -9.01 -4.33 12.25
N SER A 173 -10.05 -4.16 13.07
CA SER A 173 -10.42 -2.85 13.61
C SER A 173 -9.30 -2.25 14.46
N LYS A 174 -8.66 -3.07 15.31
CA LYS A 174 -7.50 -2.64 16.11
C LYS A 174 -6.27 -2.36 15.25
N LYS A 175 -6.03 -3.14 14.19
CA LYS A 175 -4.93 -2.92 13.23
C LYS A 175 -5.01 -1.50 12.66
N ILE A 176 -6.19 -1.07 12.22
CA ILE A 176 -6.41 0.30 11.74
C ILE A 176 -6.31 1.31 12.88
N ALA A 177 -7.06 1.11 13.97
CA ALA A 177 -7.20 2.10 15.03
C ALA A 177 -5.91 2.36 15.82
N LYS A 178 -4.98 1.40 15.85
CA LYS A 178 -3.68 1.50 16.54
C LYS A 178 -2.49 1.68 15.60
N SER A 179 -2.71 1.73 14.29
CA SER A 179 -1.62 1.91 13.31
C SER A 179 -0.85 3.20 13.63
N PRO A 180 0.50 3.18 13.65
CA PRO A 180 1.28 4.41 13.75
C PRO A 180 1.17 5.25 12.46
N PHE A 181 0.68 4.67 11.37
CA PHE A 181 0.62 5.27 10.03
C PHE A 181 -0.77 5.85 9.67
N LYS A 182 -1.55 6.31 10.65
CA LYS A 182 -2.92 6.82 10.41
C LYS A 182 -2.99 7.95 9.38
N SER A 183 -2.03 8.86 9.38
CA SER A 183 -1.98 9.99 8.43
C SER A 183 -2.00 9.50 6.97
N ARG A 184 -1.31 8.39 6.69
CA ARG A 184 -1.26 7.77 5.38
C ARG A 184 -2.56 7.06 5.02
N MET A 185 -3.13 6.30 5.95
CA MET A 185 -4.43 5.65 5.76
C MET A 185 -5.54 6.68 5.47
N ILE A 186 -5.52 7.83 6.16
CA ILE A 186 -6.45 8.94 5.89
C ILE A 186 -6.30 9.45 4.46
N ARG A 187 -5.07 9.55 3.95
CA ARG A 187 -4.81 9.97 2.56
C ARG A 187 -5.32 8.95 1.55
N GLU A 188 -5.13 7.66 1.78
CA GLU A 188 -5.68 6.60 0.93
C GLU A 188 -7.20 6.68 0.84
N VAL A 189 -7.87 6.84 2.00
CA VAL A 189 -9.32 6.99 2.07
C VAL A 189 -9.78 8.22 1.28
N ARG A 190 -9.06 9.36 1.37
CA ARG A 190 -9.35 10.54 0.54
C ARG A 190 -9.22 10.23 -0.95
N ILE A 191 -8.14 9.58 -1.38
CA ILE A 191 -7.94 9.17 -2.78
C ILE A 191 -9.07 8.25 -3.27
N ILE A 192 -9.55 7.33 -2.42
CA ILE A 192 -10.72 6.49 -2.74
C ILE A 192 -11.97 7.36 -2.93
N LEU A 193 -12.26 8.26 -2.00
CA LEU A 193 -13.44 9.12 -2.04
C LEU A 193 -13.43 10.03 -3.29
N ASP A 194 -12.32 10.71 -3.57
CA ASP A 194 -12.16 11.58 -4.74
C ASP A 194 -12.38 10.79 -6.04
N SER A 195 -11.87 9.56 -6.10
CA SER A 195 -12.07 8.67 -7.25
C SER A 195 -13.54 8.27 -7.42
N LEU A 196 -14.22 7.91 -6.34
CA LEU A 196 -15.65 7.55 -6.38
C LEU A 196 -16.55 8.75 -6.74
N GLU A 197 -16.22 9.96 -6.28
CA GLU A 197 -16.91 11.20 -6.65
C GLU A 197 -16.77 11.49 -8.14
N SER A 198 -15.54 11.42 -8.67
CA SER A 198 -15.28 11.63 -10.10
C SER A 198 -16.03 10.66 -11.02
N GLN A 199 -16.36 9.46 -10.52
CA GLN A 199 -17.12 8.43 -11.24
C GLN A 199 -18.64 8.53 -11.03
N GLY A 200 -19.14 9.50 -10.27
CA GLY A 200 -20.56 9.62 -9.91
C GLY A 200 -21.06 8.46 -9.03
N LYS A 201 -20.16 7.71 -8.39
CA LYS A 201 -20.48 6.54 -7.55
C LYS A 201 -20.56 6.90 -6.07
N LEU A 202 -20.13 8.09 -5.67
CA LEU A 202 -20.33 8.56 -4.31
C LEU A 202 -21.78 9.02 -4.12
N ARG A 203 -22.61 8.18 -3.48
CA ARG A 203 -23.88 8.62 -2.89
C ARG A 203 -23.56 9.26 -1.54
N VAL A 204 -23.15 10.52 -1.56
CA VAL A 204 -23.00 11.33 -0.34
C VAL A 204 -24.38 11.44 0.32
N TYR A 205 -24.47 10.86 1.51
CA TYR A 205 -25.44 11.17 2.57
C TYR A 205 -26.82 11.67 2.12
N SER A 206 -27.69 10.74 1.70
CA SER A 206 -29.11 10.89 1.98
C SER A 206 -29.57 9.76 2.89
N ASP A 207 -30.01 10.20 4.07
CA ASP A 207 -30.88 9.54 5.03
C ASP A 207 -30.35 8.40 5.93
N GLN A 208 -30.52 8.69 7.23
CA GLN A 208 -30.53 7.86 8.45
C GLN A 208 -29.21 7.64 9.20
#